data_AF-A0A971R3L1-F1
#
_entry.id   AF-A0A971R3L1-F1
#
_cell.length_a   1.000
_cell.length_b   1.000
_cell.length_c   1.000
_cell.angle_alpha   90.00
_cell.angle_beta   90.00
_cell.angle_gamma   90.00
#
_symmetry.space_group_name_H-M   'P 1'
#
loop_
_entity.id
_entity.type
_entity.pdbx_description
1 polymer ?
#
loop_
_entity_poly.entity_id
_entity_poly.type
_entity_poly.pdbx_seq_one_letter_code
_entity_poly.pdbx_strand_id
1 'polypeptide(L)'
;MGNIDVIMYGKGKKSVNIAEIFQSCPYTVVCTACRGYVWSHFRLPENHLWWLEATEKDPIDTVGLESVELFFPEKLKGESEFSRGETSPMLEISPCKSYCPECTLYRTRCEGCPATVHCLLERF
;
A
#
# COMPACT_ATOMS: atom_id res chain seq x y z
N MET A 1 12.28 12.90 5.03
CA MET A 1 11.67 11.63 5.50
C MET A 1 12.27 10.49 4.71
N GLY A 2 12.63 9.40 5.37
CA GLY A 2 13.17 8.21 4.69
C GLY A 2 12.08 7.39 4.00
N ASN A 3 12.48 6.63 2.99
CA ASN A 3 11.67 5.55 2.41
C ASN A 3 12.16 4.22 3.00
N ILE A 4 11.21 3.35 3.33
CA ILE A 4 11.45 2.00 3.88
C ILE A 4 10.98 0.94 2.89
N ASP A 5 11.70 -0.19 2.85
CA ASP A 5 11.27 -1.40 2.16
C ASP A 5 10.53 -2.31 3.13
N VAL A 6 9.37 -2.80 2.73
CA VAL A 6 8.55 -3.74 3.52
C VAL A 6 8.09 -4.87 2.61
N ILE A 7 8.29 -6.11 3.04
CA ILE A 7 7.72 -7.28 2.40
C ILE A 7 6.49 -7.69 3.22
N MET A 8 5.33 -7.69 2.58
CA MET A 8 4.10 -8.23 3.15
C MET A 8 3.84 -9.61 2.57
N TYR A 9 3.60 -10.58 3.44
CA TYR A 9 3.11 -11.90 3.12
C TYR A 9 1.70 -12.06 3.68
N GLY A 10 0.76 -12.52 2.87
CA GLY A 10 -0.62 -12.72 3.30
C GLY A 10 -1.21 -14.02 2.79
N LYS A 11 -2.13 -14.60 3.56
CA LYS A 11 -2.87 -15.81 3.22
C LYS A 11 -4.37 -15.54 3.25
N GLY A 12 -5.12 -16.04 2.27
CA GLY A 12 -6.57 -16.03 2.29
C GLY A 12 -7.18 -16.22 0.90
N LYS A 13 -8.45 -16.61 0.86
CA LYS A 13 -9.20 -16.83 -0.40
C LYS A 13 -9.28 -15.58 -1.29
N LYS A 14 -9.15 -14.39 -0.71
CA LYS A 14 -9.16 -13.10 -1.42
C LYS A 14 -7.78 -12.66 -1.94
N SER A 15 -6.74 -13.51 -1.86
CA SER A 15 -5.36 -13.10 -2.17
C SER A 15 -5.19 -12.51 -3.58
N VAL A 16 -5.89 -13.03 -4.59
CA VAL A 16 -5.85 -12.49 -5.97
C VAL A 16 -6.44 -11.08 -6.02
N ASN A 17 -7.62 -10.87 -5.43
CA ASN A 17 -8.26 -9.55 -5.39
C ASN A 17 -7.40 -8.51 -4.64
N ILE A 18 -6.69 -8.94 -3.60
CA ILE A 18 -5.77 -8.07 -2.85
C ILE A 18 -4.51 -7.77 -3.66
N ALA A 19 -4.00 -8.73 -4.42
CA ALA A 19 -2.89 -8.48 -5.33
C ALA A 19 -3.24 -7.45 -6.41
N GLU A 20 -4.44 -7.48 -6.99
CA GLU A 20 -4.88 -6.47 -7.97
C GLU A 20 -4.91 -5.05 -7.37
N ILE A 21 -5.40 -4.94 -6.12
CA ILE A 21 -5.41 -3.67 -5.37
C ILE A 21 -3.98 -3.17 -5.14
N PHE A 22 -3.09 -4.05 -4.64
CA PHE A 22 -1.72 -3.66 -4.33
C PHE A 22 -0.87 -3.41 -5.56
N GLN A 23 -1.07 -4.13 -6.67
CA GLN A 23 -0.41 -3.85 -7.94
C GLN A 23 -0.71 -2.44 -8.46
N SER A 24 -1.88 -1.90 -8.13
CA SER A 24 -2.29 -0.55 -8.51
C SER A 24 -1.82 0.53 -7.51
N CYS A 25 -1.16 0.15 -6.41
CA CYS A 25 -0.70 1.09 -5.38
C CYS A 25 0.65 1.72 -5.78
N PRO A 26 0.79 3.07 -5.76
CA PRO A 26 2.04 3.76 -6.11
C PRO A 26 3.24 3.42 -5.24
N TYR A 27 3.00 2.83 -4.06
CA TYR A 27 4.05 2.39 -3.13
C TYR A 27 4.53 0.97 -3.40
N THR A 28 3.87 0.22 -4.29
CA THR A 28 4.25 -1.15 -4.61
C THR A 28 5.42 -1.18 -5.57
N VAL A 29 6.43 -1.99 -5.24
CA VAL A 29 7.53 -2.35 -6.12
C VAL A 29 7.10 -3.53 -7.00
N VAL A 30 6.57 -4.57 -6.36
CA VAL A 30 6.01 -5.75 -7.04
C VAL A 30 4.99 -6.41 -6.13
N CYS A 31 3.93 -6.97 -6.71
CA CYS A 31 2.98 -7.79 -5.98
C CYS A 31 2.49 -8.96 -6.84
N THR A 32 2.36 -10.13 -6.23
CA THR A 32 1.90 -11.36 -6.86
C THR A 32 1.04 -12.19 -5.92
N ALA A 33 0.14 -13.00 -6.47
CA ALA A 33 -0.66 -13.95 -5.73
C ALA A 33 -0.65 -15.33 -6.38
N CYS A 34 -0.63 -16.37 -5.56
CA CYS A 34 -0.67 -17.76 -6.02
C CYS A 34 -1.27 -18.66 -4.94
N ARG A 35 -2.21 -19.54 -5.31
CA ARG A 35 -2.76 -20.59 -4.44
C ARG A 35 -3.24 -20.10 -3.05
N GLY A 36 -3.92 -18.95 -3.00
CA GLY A 36 -4.45 -18.40 -1.74
C GLY A 36 -3.42 -17.63 -0.92
N TYR A 37 -2.26 -17.31 -1.49
CA TYR A 37 -1.25 -16.45 -0.89
C TYR A 37 -1.04 -15.19 -1.74
N VAL A 38 -0.63 -14.11 -1.10
CA VAL A 38 -0.20 -12.85 -1.71
C VAL A 38 1.15 -12.45 -1.12
N TRP A 39 2.05 -11.99 -1.98
CA TRP A 39 3.32 -11.41 -1.60
C TRP A 39 3.40 -10.03 -2.23
N SER A 40 3.78 -9.03 -1.45
CA SER A 40 4.00 -7.68 -1.94
C SER A 40 5.27 -7.11 -1.36
N HIS A 41 6.07 -6.46 -2.20
CA HIS A 41 7.17 -5.62 -1.78
C HIS A 41 6.75 -4.17 -1.97
N PHE A 42 6.76 -3.41 -0.88
CA PHE A 42 6.47 -1.99 -0.87
C PHE A 42 7.74 -1.18 -0.61
N ARG A 43 7.82 -0.01 -1.25
CA ARG A 43 8.78 1.06 -0.98
C ARG A 43 7.98 2.33 -0.72
N LEU A 44 7.87 2.74 0.54
CA LEU A 44 6.97 3.80 1.00
C LEU A 44 7.64 4.73 2.03
N PRO A 45 7.13 5.95 2.25
CA PRO A 45 7.56 6.78 3.37
C PRO A 45 7.40 6.07 4.71
N GLU A 46 8.37 6.23 5.62
CA GLU A 46 8.30 5.62 6.96
C GLU A 46 7.04 6.00 7.74
N ASN A 47 6.56 7.24 7.60
CA ASN A 47 5.34 7.70 8.26
C ASN A 47 4.05 7.11 7.66
N HIS A 48 4.15 6.35 6.56
CA HIS A 48 3.03 5.63 5.96
C HIS A 48 3.01 4.15 6.36
N LEU A 49 3.95 3.66 7.20
CA LEU A 49 3.99 2.26 7.62
C LEU A 49 2.71 1.78 8.34
N TRP A 50 2.00 2.69 9.01
CA TRP A 50 0.84 2.41 9.87
C TRP A 50 -0.27 1.58 9.20
N TRP A 51 -0.49 1.72 7.89
CA TRP A 51 -1.56 0.97 7.22
C TRP A 51 -1.15 -0.48 6.98
N LEU A 52 0.14 -0.75 6.74
CA LEU A 52 0.66 -2.12 6.69
C LEU A 52 0.58 -2.77 8.07
N GLU A 53 0.99 -2.06 9.12
CA GLU A 53 0.87 -2.56 10.51
C GLU A 53 -0.58 -2.87 10.88
N ALA A 54 -1.54 -2.07 10.39
CA ALA A 54 -2.96 -2.37 10.56
C ALA A 54 -3.37 -3.68 9.86
N THR A 55 -2.84 -3.96 8.66
CA THR A 55 -3.10 -5.23 7.96
C THR A 55 -2.55 -6.44 8.70
N GLU A 56 -1.40 -6.33 9.37
CA GLU A 56 -0.83 -7.42 10.17
C GLU A 56 -1.60 -7.62 11.48
N LYS A 57 -1.98 -6.51 12.14
CA LYS A 57 -2.71 -6.54 13.40
C LYS A 57 -4.13 -7.11 13.26
N ASP A 58 -4.83 -6.75 12.18
CA ASP A 58 -6.20 -7.18 11.92
C ASP A 58 -6.41 -7.49 10.42
N PRO A 59 -5.90 -8.64 9.94
CA PRO A 59 -5.88 -8.97 8.51
C PRO A 59 -7.27 -9.19 7.93
N ILE A 60 -8.21 -9.70 8.75
CA ILE A 60 -9.57 -10.02 8.32
C ILE A 60 -10.35 -8.73 8.08
N ASP A 61 -10.35 -7.80 9.04
CA ASP A 61 -11.17 -6.59 8.92
C ASP A 61 -10.50 -5.52 8.05
N THR A 62 -9.16 -5.52 7.93
CA THR A 62 -8.45 -4.52 7.11
C THR A 62 -8.41 -4.89 5.63
N VAL A 63 -8.08 -6.14 5.29
CA VAL A 63 -7.86 -6.59 3.91
C VAL A 63 -8.57 -7.91 3.56
N GLY A 64 -9.34 -8.50 4.47
CA GLY A 64 -10.06 -9.74 4.21
C GLY A 64 -9.15 -10.96 3.98
N LEU A 65 -7.94 -10.92 4.54
CA LEU A 65 -7.00 -12.05 4.55
C LEU A 65 -7.10 -12.79 5.89
N GLU A 66 -6.81 -14.09 5.88
CA GLU A 66 -6.78 -14.94 7.08
C GLU A 66 -5.58 -14.61 7.97
N SER A 67 -4.44 -14.27 7.36
CA SER A 67 -3.23 -13.85 8.06
C SER A 67 -2.41 -12.90 7.19
N VAL A 68 -1.65 -12.03 7.85
CA VAL A 68 -0.65 -11.15 7.24
C VAL A 68 0.59 -11.12 8.15
N GLU A 69 1.77 -11.10 7.56
CA GLU A 69 3.07 -10.93 8.21
C GLU A 69 3.89 -9.89 7.46
N LEU A 70 4.59 -9.02 8.20
CA LEU A 70 5.49 -8.01 7.66
C LEU A 70 6.95 -8.36 7.95
N PHE A 71 7.79 -8.20 6.92
CA PHE A 71 9.23 -8.37 7.03
C PHE A 71 9.94 -7.09 6.57
N PHE A 72 10.98 -6.73 7.33
CA PHE A 72 11.78 -5.53 7.10
C PHE A 72 13.18 -5.94 6.64
N PRO A 73 13.42 -6.05 5.33
CA PRO A 73 14.70 -6.52 4.82
C PRO A 73 15.81 -5.48 5.01
N GLU A 74 16.98 -5.92 5.49
CA GLU A 74 18.13 -5.01 5.68
C GLU A 74 18.84 -4.63 4.36
N LYS A 75 18.79 -5.53 3.36
CA LYS A 75 19.59 -5.42 2.13
C LYS A 75 18.77 -5.38 0.84
N LEU A 76 17.46 -5.56 0.92
CA LEU A 76 16.59 -5.44 -0.25
C LEU A 76 16.23 -3.96 -0.43
N LYS A 77 16.45 -3.43 -1.63
CA LYS A 77 16.01 -2.10 -2.03
C LYS A 77 15.22 -2.20 -3.32
N GLY A 78 13.98 -1.77 -3.28
CA GLY A 78 13.12 -1.64 -4.45
C GLY A 78 12.86 -0.19 -4.83
N GLU A 79 12.25 -0.03 -5.99
CA GLU A 79 11.76 1.25 -6.47
C GLU A 79 10.28 1.11 -6.81
N SER A 80 9.44 1.84 -6.09
CA SER A 80 8.04 2.06 -6.41
C SER A 80 7.88 3.31 -7.30
N GLU A 81 6.75 3.45 -7.98
CA GLU A 81 6.42 4.65 -8.77
C GLU A 81 6.54 5.93 -7.92
N PHE A 82 6.11 5.86 -6.66
CA PHE A 82 6.27 6.95 -5.70
C PHE A 82 7.74 7.28 -5.46
N SER A 83 8.56 6.28 -5.15
CA SER A 83 9.98 6.51 -4.82
C SER A 83 10.81 7.04 -5.99
N ARG A 84 10.36 6.80 -7.24
CA ARG A 84 10.99 7.35 -8.46
C ARG A 84 10.46 8.74 -8.83
N GLY A 85 9.43 9.25 -8.14
CA GLY A 85 8.77 10.51 -8.50
C GLY A 85 7.91 10.41 -9.77
N GLU A 86 7.50 9.20 -10.16
CA GLU A 86 6.75 8.91 -11.40
C GLU A 86 5.24 8.84 -11.18
N THR A 87 4.78 9.14 -9.97
CA THR A 87 3.35 9.05 -9.67
C THR A 87 2.57 10.15 -10.41
N SER A 88 1.50 9.76 -11.09
CA SER A 88 0.61 10.69 -11.77
C SER A 88 -0.75 10.76 -11.06
N PRO A 89 -1.11 11.91 -10.44
CA PRO A 89 -2.36 12.06 -9.68
C PRO A 89 -3.55 12.29 -10.62
N MET A 90 -3.97 11.23 -11.32
CA MET A 90 -5.04 11.30 -12.32
C MET A 90 -6.34 10.64 -11.88
N LEU A 91 -6.31 9.88 -10.79
CA LEU A 91 -7.47 9.12 -10.31
C LEU A 91 -8.35 9.96 -9.37
N GLU A 92 -9.66 9.76 -9.43
CA GLU A 92 -10.59 10.25 -8.40
C GLU A 92 -10.69 9.26 -7.23
N ILE A 93 -10.73 7.96 -7.54
CA ILE A 93 -10.80 6.87 -6.56
C ILE A 93 -9.42 6.25 -6.38
N SER A 94 -8.98 6.09 -5.13
CA SER A 94 -7.69 5.49 -4.82
C SER A 94 -7.67 3.98 -5.07
N PRO A 95 -6.49 3.37 -5.24
CA PRO A 95 -6.33 1.91 -5.31
C PRO A 95 -6.93 1.16 -4.10
N CYS A 96 -6.91 1.78 -2.91
CA CYS A 96 -7.60 1.24 -1.72
C CYS A 96 -9.13 1.37 -1.77
N LYS A 97 -9.68 1.70 -2.94
CA LYS A 97 -11.12 1.80 -3.27
C LYS A 97 -11.88 2.87 -2.50
N SER A 98 -11.16 3.83 -1.92
CA SER A 98 -11.75 4.94 -1.18
C SER A 98 -11.79 6.20 -2.05
N TYR A 99 -12.87 6.96 -1.94
CA TYR A 99 -12.86 8.36 -2.35
C TYR A 99 -12.24 9.16 -1.21
N CYS A 100 -11.02 9.69 -1.40
CA CYS A 100 -10.24 10.29 -0.31
C CYS A 100 -11.00 11.37 0.48
N PRO A 101 -11.75 12.30 -0.14
CA PRO A 101 -12.50 13.32 0.60
C PRO A 101 -13.56 12.80 1.58
N GLU A 102 -14.06 11.58 1.37
CA GLU A 102 -15.06 10.93 2.24
C GLU A 102 -14.44 9.91 3.21
N CYS A 103 -13.13 9.66 3.11
CA CYS A 103 -12.44 8.71 3.98
C CYS A 103 -12.16 9.35 5.35
N THR A 104 -12.53 8.64 6.43
CA THR A 104 -12.33 9.09 7.82
C THR A 104 -10.86 9.27 8.22
N LEU A 105 -9.95 8.60 7.52
CA LEU A 105 -8.50 8.69 7.75
C LEU A 105 -7.85 9.85 6.99
N TYR A 106 -8.54 10.41 6.00
CA TYR A 106 -8.01 11.50 5.20
C TYR A 106 -7.82 12.77 6.04
N ARG A 107 -6.68 13.44 5.87
CA ARG A 107 -6.24 14.62 6.65
C ARG A 107 -6.00 14.38 8.15
N THR A 108 -6.19 13.15 8.65
CA THR A 108 -5.92 12.80 10.05
C THR A 108 -4.69 11.89 10.17
N ARG A 109 -4.68 10.76 9.44
CA ARG A 109 -3.55 9.80 9.36
C ARG A 109 -3.09 9.52 7.94
N CYS A 110 -3.87 9.92 6.94
CA CYS A 110 -3.61 9.70 5.54
C CYS A 110 -3.64 11.03 4.78
N GLU A 111 -2.62 11.27 3.97
CA GLU A 111 -2.51 12.46 3.10
C GLU A 111 -3.22 12.27 1.74
N GLY A 112 -3.93 11.16 1.57
CA GLY A 112 -4.50 10.75 0.29
C GLY A 112 -3.50 9.96 -0.56
N CYS A 113 -4.01 9.19 -1.52
CA CYS A 113 -3.16 8.36 -2.36
C CYS A 113 -2.42 9.23 -3.38
N PRO A 114 -1.10 9.05 -3.56
CA PRO A 114 -0.34 9.78 -4.58
C PRO A 114 -0.91 9.67 -6.01
N ALA A 115 -1.58 8.57 -6.35
CA ALA A 115 -2.22 8.39 -7.66
C ALA A 115 -3.51 9.21 -7.85
N THR A 116 -3.97 9.93 -6.83
CA THR A 116 -5.25 10.64 -6.86
C THR A 116 -5.10 12.16 -6.87
N VAL A 117 -6.07 12.85 -7.46
CA VAL A 117 -6.17 14.33 -7.47
C VAL A 117 -6.34 14.95 -6.07
N HIS A 118 -6.62 14.11 -5.06
CA HIS A 118 -6.86 14.54 -3.68
C HIS A 118 -5.62 14.40 -2.77
N CYS A 119 -4.48 13.96 -3.30
CA CYS A 119 -3.25 13.85 -2.51
C CYS A 119 -2.80 15.23 -2.01
N LEU A 120 -2.39 15.31 -0.74
CA LEU A 120 -1.95 16.54 -0.09
C LEU A 120 -0.45 16.79 -0.17
N LEU A 121 0.33 15.82 -0.68
CA LEU A 121 1.77 15.99 -0.84
C LEU A 121 2.05 17.10 -1.84
N GLU A 122 2.65 18.19 -1.37
CA GLU A 122 3.17 19.24 -2.25
C GLU A 122 4.25 18.61 -3.15
N ARG A 123 4.12 18.86 -4.46
CA ARG A 123 5.04 18.34 -5.48
C ARG A 123 6.46 18.78 -5.15
N PHE A 124 7.36 17.81 -4.99
CA PHE A 124 8.81 18.05 -4.96
C PHE A 124 9.30 18.64 -6.29
#